data_AF-A0A183P925-F1
#
_entry.id   AF-A0A183P925-F1
#
_cell.length_a   1.000
_cell.length_b   1.000
_cell.length_c   1.000
_cell.angle_alpha   90.00
_cell.angle_beta   90.00
_cell.angle_gamma   90.00
#
_symmetry.space_group_name_H-M   'P 1'
#
loop_
_entity.id
_entity.type
_entity.pdbx_description
1 polymer ?
#
loop_
_entity_poly.entity_id
_entity_poly.type
_entity_poly.pdbx_seq_one_letter_code
_entity_poly.pdbx_strand_id
1 'polypeptide(L)'
;MGNEERPTIHRDRDGSLMDPVDIEKDTVLRLLQHLKPDRSSGPDDIHPRIMKAISDEIAEPLAILVQIFLRLERRHNKSGV
;
A
#
# COMPACT_ATOMS: atom_id res chain seq x y z
N MET A 1 -6.02 -48.32 -1.81
CA MET A 1 -5.42 -47.35 -2.75
C MET A 1 -6.21 -46.07 -2.58
N GLY A 2 -5.64 -45.08 -1.89
CA GLY A 2 -6.33 -43.84 -1.52
C GLY A 2 -6.48 -42.94 -2.74
N ASN A 3 -7.71 -42.52 -3.01
CA ASN A 3 -8.06 -41.51 -3.98
C ASN A 3 -7.63 -40.13 -3.45
N GLU A 4 -6.52 -39.62 -3.99
CA GLU A 4 -6.01 -38.30 -3.70
C GLU A 4 -6.77 -37.27 -4.55
N GLU A 5 -7.87 -36.76 -3.99
CA GLU A 5 -8.61 -35.63 -4.55
C GLU A 5 -7.79 -34.35 -4.35
N ARG A 6 -7.11 -33.90 -5.41
CA ARG A 6 -6.38 -32.62 -5.40
C ARG A 6 -7.40 -31.49 -5.26
N PRO A 7 -7.22 -30.55 -4.31
CA PRO A 7 -8.11 -29.39 -4.24
C PRO A 7 -7.97 -28.57 -5.50
N THR A 8 -9.02 -28.53 -6.31
CA THR A 8 -9.18 -27.60 -7.41
C THR A 8 -9.25 -26.20 -6.82
N ILE A 9 -8.15 -25.45 -6.92
CA ILE A 9 -8.09 -24.04 -6.53
C ILE A 9 -9.00 -23.29 -7.52
N HIS A 10 -10.26 -23.09 -7.13
CA HIS A 10 -11.18 -22.19 -7.81
C HIS A 10 -10.62 -20.77 -7.66
N ARG A 11 -9.84 -20.36 -8.66
CA ARG A 11 -9.38 -18.99 -8.77
C ARG A 11 -10.54 -18.18 -9.29
N ASP A 12 -11.38 -17.71 -8.37
CA ASP A 12 -12.24 -16.56 -8.59
C ASP A 12 -11.35 -15.39 -8.97
N ARG A 13 -11.12 -15.26 -10.28
CA ARG A 13 -10.54 -14.08 -10.91
C ARG A 13 -11.61 -13.00 -10.87
N ASP A 14 -11.89 -12.49 -9.68
CA ASP A 14 -12.46 -11.15 -9.58
C ASP A 14 -11.31 -10.17 -9.75
N GLY A 15 -10.95 -9.94 -11.01
CA GLY A 15 -10.03 -8.89 -11.43
C GLY A 15 -10.71 -7.54 -11.26
N SER A 16 -11.08 -7.20 -10.02
CA SER A 16 -11.60 -5.88 -9.69
C SER A 16 -10.51 -4.87 -10.04
N LEU A 17 -10.73 -4.19 -11.17
CA LEU A 17 -9.96 -3.03 -11.59
C LEU A 17 -10.14 -2.01 -10.47
N MET A 18 -9.23 -2.01 -9.50
CA MET A 18 -9.21 -0.99 -8.46
C MET A 18 -9.23 0.35 -9.17
N ASP A 19 -10.36 1.05 -9.04
CA ASP A 19 -10.58 2.38 -9.59
C ASP A 19 -9.36 3.25 -9.30
N PRO A 20 -9.07 4.28 -10.11
CA PRO A 20 -7.94 5.16 -9.88
C PRO A 20 -7.96 5.71 -8.45
N VAL A 21 -7.21 5.06 -7.56
CA VAL A 21 -7.05 5.50 -6.17
C VAL A 21 -6.28 6.81 -6.24
N ASP A 22 -6.99 7.89 -5.97
CA ASP A 22 -6.40 9.19 -5.70
C ASP A 22 -6.02 9.24 -4.22
N ILE A 23 -4.72 9.32 -3.94
CA ILE A 23 -4.20 9.38 -2.57
C ILE A 23 -4.17 10.85 -2.16
N GLU A 24 -5.14 11.27 -1.36
CA GLU A 24 -5.20 12.65 -0.86
C GLU A 24 -4.19 12.90 0.27
N LYS A 25 -3.53 14.07 0.22
CA LYS A 25 -2.63 14.55 1.28
C LYS A 25 -3.25 14.47 2.67
N ASP A 26 -4.48 14.93 2.84
CA ASP A 26 -5.15 14.99 4.14
C ASP A 26 -5.39 13.59 4.73
N THR A 27 -5.60 12.60 3.86
CA THR A 27 -5.67 11.20 4.28
C THR A 27 -4.32 10.69 4.76
N VAL A 28 -3.24 10.99 4.05
CA VAL A 28 -1.87 10.63 4.47
C VAL A 28 -1.51 11.32 5.77
N LEU A 29 -1.77 12.63 5.89
CA LEU A 29 -1.51 13.41 7.09
C LEU A 29 -2.23 12.84 8.31
N ARG A 30 -3.53 12.55 8.17
CA ARG A 30 -4.33 11.93 9.22
C ARG A 30 -3.72 10.60 9.65
N LEU A 31 -3.29 9.75 8.71
CA LEU A 31 -2.65 8.47 9.05
C LEU A 31 -1.33 8.66 9.81
N LEU A 32 -0.49 9.61 9.39
CA LEU A 32 0.78 9.93 10.07
C LEU A 32 0.56 10.46 11.50
N GLN A 33 -0.42 11.33 11.70
CA GLN A 33 -0.75 11.88 13.01
C GLN A 33 -1.33 10.83 13.96
N HIS A 34 -1.96 9.77 13.44
CA HIS A 34 -2.50 8.66 14.23
C HIS A 34 -1.51 7.51 14.47
N LEU A 35 -0.24 7.66 14.05
CA LEU A 35 0.79 6.68 14.37
C LEU A 35 0.95 6.52 15.89
N LYS A 36 1.04 5.26 16.31
CA LYS A 36 1.28 4.87 17.69
C LYS A 36 2.77 5.04 18.02
N PRO A 37 3.14 5.97 18.92
CA PRO A 37 4.53 6.35 19.17
C PRO A 37 5.32 5.32 20.01
N ASP A 38 4.71 4.20 20.37
CA ASP A 38 5.27 3.07 21.11
C ASP A 38 5.59 1.86 20.21
N ARG A 39 5.32 1.95 18.90
CA ARG A 39 5.66 0.90 17.92
C ARG A 39 7.15 0.94 17.57
N SER A 40 7.71 -0.22 17.21
CA SER A 40 9.09 -0.37 16.77
C SER A 40 9.33 0.34 15.43
N SER A 41 10.59 0.73 15.18
CA SER A 41 11.03 1.22 13.87
C SER A 41 10.86 0.16 12.79
N GLY A 42 10.73 0.61 11.53
CA GLY A 42 10.78 -0.25 10.36
C GLY A 42 12.20 -0.69 10.00
N PRO A 43 12.39 -1.42 8.88
CA PRO A 43 13.71 -1.77 8.34
C PRO A 43 14.57 -0.56 7.94
N ASP A 44 13.94 0.61 7.80
CA ASP A 44 14.55 1.92 7.57
C ASP A 44 15.04 2.58 8.87
N ASP A 45 14.83 1.93 10.02
CA ASP A 45 15.12 2.43 11.37
C ASP A 45 14.40 3.75 11.72
N ILE A 46 13.35 4.11 10.97
CA ILE A 46 12.57 5.31 11.23
C ILE A 46 11.52 5.01 12.30
N HIS A 47 11.65 5.67 13.45
CA HIS A 47 10.71 5.51 14.55
C HIS A 47 9.39 6.26 14.25
N PRO A 48 8.20 5.70 14.59
CA PRO A 48 6.91 6.35 14.34
C PRO A 48 6.76 7.75 14.95
N ARG A 49 7.47 8.04 16.05
CA ARG A 49 7.55 9.37 16.66
C ARG A 49 8.12 10.43 15.71
N ILE A 50 9.12 10.05 14.92
CA ILE A 50 9.75 10.95 13.94
C ILE A 50 8.75 11.23 12.83
N MET A 51 8.15 10.20 12.22
CA MET A 51 7.14 10.35 11.17
C MET A 51 5.96 11.22 11.60
N LYS A 52 5.52 11.07 12.86
CA LYS A 52 4.45 11.89 13.44
C LYS A 52 4.87 13.35 13.66
N ALA A 53 6.13 13.60 14.04
CA ALA A 53 6.63 14.94 14.29
C ALA A 53 6.81 15.76 13.00
N ILE A 54 7.10 15.10 11.88
CA ILE A 54 7.32 15.74 10.57
C ILE A 54 6.13 15.56 9.61
N SER A 55 4.95 15.22 10.15
CA SER A 55 3.83 14.75 9.33
C SER A 55 3.35 15.78 8.33
N ASP A 56 3.37 17.07 8.70
CA ASP A 56 2.90 18.16 7.85
C ASP A 56 3.83 18.35 6.64
N GLU A 57 5.13 18.15 6.84
CA GLU A 57 6.17 18.28 5.83
C GLU A 57 6.18 17.10 4.85
N ILE A 58 5.91 15.88 5.33
CA ILE A 58 6.04 14.66 4.51
C ILE A 58 4.73 14.15 3.91
N ALA A 59 3.56 14.60 4.38
CA ALA A 59 2.28 14.07 3.93
C ALA A 59 2.07 14.20 2.41
N GLU A 60 2.40 15.37 1.86
CA GLU A 60 2.25 15.64 0.43
C GLU A 60 3.28 14.90 -0.44
N PRO A 61 4.60 14.91 -0.12
CA PRO A 61 5.56 14.06 -0.79
C PRO A 61 5.17 12.57 -0.82
N LEU A 62 4.67 12.04 0.30
CA LEU A 62 4.25 10.65 0.39
C LEU A 62 2.99 10.35 -0.44
N ALA A 63 2.00 11.25 -0.45
CA ALA A 63 0.82 11.11 -1.29
C ALA A 63 1.20 10.98 -2.78
N ILE A 64 2.09 11.87 -3.25
CA ILE A 64 2.61 11.85 -4.62
C ILE A 64 3.38 10.56 -4.89
N LEU A 65 4.26 10.13 -3.99
CA LEU A 65 5.07 8.92 -4.16
C LEU A 65 4.20 7.66 -4.29
N VAL A 66 3.23 7.49 -3.39
CA VAL A 66 2.30 6.35 -3.44
C VAL A 66 1.46 6.40 -4.71
N GLN A 67 0.98 7.58 -5.10
CA GLN A 67 0.23 7.76 -6.34
C GLN A 67 1.04 7.35 -7.57
N ILE A 68 2.32 7.75 -7.64
CA ILE A 68 3.24 7.38 -8.72
C ILE A 68 3.42 5.86 -8.73
N PHE A 69 3.74 5.26 -7.59
CA PHE A 69 3.95 3.81 -7.48
C PHE A 69 2.73 3.02 -7.98
N LEU A 70 1.52 3.38 -7.52
CA LEU A 70 0.27 2.76 -7.97
C LEU A 70 0.00 2.95 -9.47
N ARG A 71 0.48 4.03 -10.09
CA ARG A 71 0.38 4.22 -11.55
C ARG A 71 1.41 3.36 -12.28
N LEU A 72 2.61 3.19 -11.74
CA LEU A 72 3.67 2.37 -12.33
C LEU A 72 3.32 0.89 -12.32
N GLU A 73 2.82 0.38 -11.19
CA GLU A 73 2.38 -1.02 -11.07
C GLU A 73 1.26 -1.35 -12.07
N ARG A 74 0.35 -0.41 -12.33
CA ARG A 74 -0.69 -0.55 -13.37
C ARG A 74 -0.12 -0.61 -14.79
N ARG A 75 1.08 -0.08 -15.07
CA ARG A 75 1.71 -0.17 -16.40
C ARG A 75 2.33 -1.56 -16.64
N HIS A 76 2.92 -2.17 -15.61
CA HIS A 76 3.49 -3.51 -15.72
C HIS A 76 2.43 -4.59 -15.93
N ASN A 77 1.22 -4.43 -15.37
CA ASN A 77 0.13 -5.39 -15.55
C ASN A 77 -0.67 -5.23 -16.87
N LYS A 78 -0.33 -4.26 -17.73
CA LYS A 78 -0.96 -4.04 -19.05
C LYS A 78 -0.14 -4.55 -20.23
N SER A 79 1.07 -5.08 -19.99
CA SER A 79 1.96 -5.64 -21.03
C SER A 79 1.97 -7.17 -21.06
N GLY A 80 0.88 -7.81 -20.63
CA GLY A 80 0.65 -9.24 -20.88
C GLY A 80 0.29 -9.45 -22.34
N VAL A 81 1.28 -9.90 -23.10
CA VAL A 81 1.14 -10.56 -24.42
C VAL A 81 0.49 -11.93 -24.24
#